data_AF-A0A2D8RUQ1-F1
#
_entry.id   AF-A0A2D8RUQ1-F1
#
_cell.length_a   1.000
_cell.length_b   1.000
_cell.length_c   1.000
_cell.angle_alpha   90.00
_cell.angle_beta   90.00
_cell.angle_gamma   90.00
#
_symmetry.space_group_name_H-M   'P 1'
#
loop_
_entity.id
_entity.type
_entity.pdbx_description
1 polymer ?
#
loop_
_entity_poly.entity_id
_entity_poly.type
_entity_poly.pdbx_seq_one_letter_code
_entity_poly.pdbx_strand_id
1 'polypeptide(L)'
;MVFASQDHVNLPDAELETFIVQLAIPWYINFYVSWHDCPSVLWINYQEVTTDSKDAIKRILHHAGRKNIRDEEIEMALENRNSSADRMNVGRPGRGRMLSDENKALIRQYCSAYPRIDFSRIGVD
;
A
#
# COMPACT_ATOMS: atom_id res chain seq x y z
N MET A 1 9.17 -9.00 8.21
CA MET A 1 10.14 -9.14 7.11
C MET A 1 10.30 -10.62 6.84
N VAL A 2 10.23 -11.05 5.58
CA VAL A 2 10.36 -12.47 5.19
C VAL A 2 11.71 -12.69 4.53
N PHE A 3 12.32 -13.85 4.74
CA PHE A 3 13.47 -14.29 3.95
C PHE A 3 12.96 -14.98 2.68
N ALA A 4 13.33 -14.47 1.51
CA ALA A 4 12.99 -15.07 0.22
C ALA A 4 14.28 -15.32 -0.58
N SER A 5 14.36 -16.51 -1.19
CA SER A 5 15.46 -16.94 -2.07
C SER A 5 15.00 -17.03 -3.52
N GLN A 6 15.92 -17.32 -4.44
CA GLN A 6 15.59 -17.57 -5.84
C GLN A 6 14.60 -18.73 -6.03
N ASP A 7 14.62 -19.72 -5.13
CA ASP A 7 13.68 -20.85 -5.18
C ASP A 7 12.23 -20.38 -5.03
N HIS A 8 12.00 -19.38 -4.19
CA HIS A 8 10.67 -18.80 -3.96
C HIS A 8 10.22 -17.97 -5.16
N VAL A 9 11.14 -17.24 -5.81
CA VAL A 9 10.84 -16.44 -7.01
C VAL A 9 10.39 -17.33 -8.18
N ASN A 10 10.86 -18.58 -8.21
CA ASN A 10 10.56 -19.53 -9.27
C ASN A 10 9.33 -20.41 -8.98
N LEU A 11 8.63 -20.20 -7.85
CA LEU A 11 7.40 -20.92 -7.53
C LEU A 11 6.28 -20.58 -8.54
N PRO A 12 5.36 -21.52 -8.82
CA PRO A 12 4.11 -21.20 -9.49
C PRO A 12 3.37 -20.08 -8.75
N ASP A 13 2.67 -19.21 -9.49
CA ASP A 13 2.01 -18.01 -8.94
C ASP A 13 1.17 -18.30 -7.69
N ALA A 14 0.34 -19.35 -7.71
CA ALA A 14 -0.51 -19.71 -6.56
C ALA A 14 0.28 -20.12 -5.31
N GLU A 15 1.42 -20.80 -5.48
CA GLU A 15 2.31 -21.19 -4.38
C GLU A 15 3.07 -19.98 -3.85
N LEU A 16 3.55 -19.12 -4.74
CA LEU A 16 4.20 -17.86 -4.38
C LEU A 16 3.24 -16.93 -3.61
N GLU A 17 2.00 -16.80 -4.06
CA GLU A 17 0.96 -16.03 -3.37
C GLU A 17 0.74 -16.59 -1.96
N THR A 18 0.60 -17.90 -1.82
CA THR A 18 0.41 -18.57 -0.53
C THR A 18 1.61 -18.34 0.41
N PHE A 19 2.83 -18.47 -0.11
CA PHE A 19 4.05 -18.16 0.63
C PHE A 19 4.07 -16.71 1.15
N ILE A 20 3.73 -15.74 0.29
CA ILE A 20 3.65 -14.33 0.66
C ILE A 20 2.59 -14.11 1.74
N VAL A 21 1.41 -14.72 1.58
CA VAL A 21 0.32 -14.61 2.55
C VAL A 21 0.73 -15.17 3.90
N GLN A 22 1.38 -16.33 3.93
CA GLN A 22 1.76 -16.97 5.19
C GLN A 22 2.93 -16.26 5.90
N LEU A 23 3.92 -15.75 5.16
CA LEU A 23 5.18 -15.29 5.76
C LEU A 23 5.41 -13.78 5.71
N ALA A 24 4.86 -13.09 4.72
CA ALA A 24 5.05 -11.64 4.55
C ALA A 24 3.88 -10.83 5.11
N ILE A 25 2.64 -11.25 4.84
CA ILE A 25 1.44 -10.49 5.23
C ILE A 25 1.29 -10.31 6.75
N PRO A 26 1.61 -11.27 7.63
CA PRO A 26 1.54 -11.02 9.08
C PRO A 26 2.37 -9.82 9.50
N TRP A 27 3.57 -9.68 8.94
CA TRP A 27 4.41 -8.51 9.21
C TRP A 27 3.79 -7.22 8.66
N TYR A 28 3.23 -7.24 7.45
CA TYR A 28 2.57 -6.08 6.86
C TYR A 28 1.38 -5.61 7.71
N ILE A 29 0.57 -6.54 8.22
CA ILE A 29 -0.56 -6.23 9.11
C ILE A 29 -0.05 -5.58 10.40
N ASN A 30 0.98 -6.14 11.04
CA ASN A 30 1.59 -5.53 12.23
C ASN A 30 2.12 -4.11 11.94
N PHE A 31 2.79 -3.94 10.80
CA PHE A 31 3.25 -2.63 10.36
C PHE A 31 2.09 -1.65 10.19
N TYR A 32 1.04 -2.01 9.45
CA TYR A 32 -0.15 -1.17 9.25
C TYR A 32 -0.81 -0.79 10.59
N VAL A 33 -1.02 -1.77 11.48
CA VAL A 33 -1.61 -1.54 12.80
C VAL A 33 -0.75 -0.58 13.63
N SER A 34 0.59 -0.71 13.59
CA SER A 34 1.47 0.17 14.36
C SER A 34 1.33 1.65 14.01
N TRP A 35 0.90 1.98 12.78
CA TRP A 35 0.64 3.37 12.39
C TRP A 35 -0.60 3.98 13.06
N HIS A 36 -1.53 3.17 13.57
CA HIS A 36 -2.68 3.68 14.32
C HIS A 36 -2.31 4.27 15.68
N ASP A 37 -1.15 3.92 16.22
CA ASP A 37 -0.62 4.49 17.46
C ASP A 37 0.20 5.77 17.21
N CYS A 38 0.38 6.17 15.95
CA CYS A 38 1.08 7.40 15.60
C CYS A 38 0.16 8.62 15.80
N PRO A 39 0.50 9.58 16.68
CA PRO A 39 -0.41 10.67 17.06
C PRO A 39 -0.68 11.71 15.95
N SER A 40 0.13 11.72 14.87
CA SER A 40 0.03 12.72 13.79
C SER A 40 0.32 12.10 12.42
N VAL A 41 -0.37 11.00 12.11
CA VAL A 41 -0.30 10.34 10.80
C VAL A 41 -1.25 11.01 9.78
N LEU A 42 -0.75 11.22 8.55
CA LEU A 42 -1.59 11.48 7.40
C LEU A 42 -1.76 10.17 6.63
N TRP A 43 -2.99 9.65 6.60
CA TRP A 43 -3.33 8.51 5.77
C TRP A 43 -3.53 8.97 4.33
N ILE A 44 -2.73 8.41 3.43
CA ILE A 44 -2.85 8.53 1.98
C ILE A 44 -2.81 7.11 1.41
N ASN A 45 -3.73 6.77 0.52
CA ASN A 45 -3.72 5.50 -0.19
C ASN A 45 -3.36 5.68 -1.67
N TYR A 46 -2.99 4.57 -2.30
CA TYR A 46 -2.57 4.56 -3.70
C TYR A 46 -3.67 5.07 -4.65
N GLN A 47 -4.94 4.73 -4.38
CA GLN A 47 -6.06 5.13 -5.22
C GLN A 47 -6.25 6.65 -5.21
N GLU A 48 -6.15 7.29 -4.04
CA GLU A 48 -6.17 8.76 -3.93
C GLU A 48 -5.05 9.38 -4.78
N VAL A 49 -3.82 8.90 -4.65
CA VAL A 49 -2.67 9.42 -5.41
C VAL A 49 -2.85 9.26 -6.91
N THR A 50 -3.37 8.12 -7.37
CA THR A 50 -3.57 7.87 -8.81
C THR A 50 -4.77 8.61 -9.41
N THR A 51 -5.77 8.93 -8.59
CA THR A 51 -7.00 9.61 -9.03
C THR A 51 -6.83 11.11 -9.05
N ASP A 52 -6.20 11.67 -8.01
CA ASP A 52 -5.89 13.10 -7.90
C ASP A 52 -4.53 13.29 -7.22
N SER A 53 -3.46 13.17 -8.01
CA SER A 53 -2.10 13.34 -7.51
C SER A 53 -1.85 14.74 -6.96
N LYS A 54 -2.53 15.76 -7.50
CA LYS A 54 -2.34 17.16 -7.09
C LYS A 54 -2.87 17.36 -5.67
N ASP A 55 -4.11 16.95 -5.42
CA ASP A 55 -4.70 17.04 -4.08
C ASP A 55 -3.92 16.21 -3.06
N ALA A 56 -3.53 14.99 -3.40
CA ALA A 56 -2.75 14.13 -2.51
C ALA A 56 -1.41 14.78 -2.12
N ILE A 57 -0.67 15.35 -3.08
CA ILE A 57 0.60 16.05 -2.82
C ILE A 57 0.35 17.29 -1.96
N LYS A 58 -0.69 18.07 -2.26
CA LYS A 58 -1.04 19.27 -1.47
C LYS A 58 -1.33 18.92 -0.02
N ARG A 59 -2.10 17.85 0.23
CA ARG A 59 -2.37 17.32 1.58
C ARG A 59 -1.08 16.91 2.30
N ILE A 60 -0.18 16.18 1.63
CA ILE A 60 1.11 15.77 2.18
C ILE A 60 1.94 16.99 2.60
N LEU A 61 2.04 17.98 1.71
CA LEU A 61 2.85 19.17 1.97
C LEU A 61 2.27 20.04 3.09
N HIS A 62 0.94 20.21 3.12
CA HIS A 62 0.25 20.88 4.22
C HIS A 62 0.50 20.18 5.56
N HIS A 63 0.40 18.84 5.60
CA HIS A 63 0.69 18.04 6.79
C HIS A 63 2.15 18.16 7.23
N ALA A 64 3.08 18.29 6.29
CA ALA A 64 4.49 18.57 6.56
C ALA A 64 4.78 20.03 6.96
N GLY A 65 3.76 20.87 7.14
CA GLY A 65 3.89 22.25 7.57
C GLY A 65 4.18 23.27 6.46
N ARG A 66 4.16 22.85 5.18
CA ARG A 66 4.30 23.74 4.03
C ARG A 66 2.92 24.21 3.61
N LYS A 67 2.54 25.45 3.94
CA LYS A 67 1.17 25.97 3.73
C LYS A 67 1.01 26.95 2.57
N ASN A 68 2.13 27.47 2.04
CA ASN A 68 2.14 28.50 0.99
C ASN A 68 2.64 27.89 -0.33
N ILE A 69 1.98 26.83 -0.79
CA ILE A 69 2.33 26.18 -2.05
C ILE A 69 1.29 26.57 -3.09
N ARG A 70 1.79 26.98 -4.25
CA ARG A 70 0.96 27.33 -5.39
C ARG A 70 0.63 26.07 -6.17
N ASP A 71 -0.60 25.96 -6.65
CA ASP A 71 -1.04 24.75 -7.36
C ASP A 71 -0.21 24.54 -8.64
N GLU A 72 0.24 25.62 -9.28
CA GLU A 72 1.10 25.59 -10.46
C GLU A 72 2.46 24.95 -10.19
N GLU A 73 3.00 25.06 -8.96
CA GLU A 73 4.26 24.44 -8.59
C GLU A 73 4.13 22.92 -8.48
N ILE A 74 2.97 22.45 -7.99
CA ILE A 74 2.66 21.02 -7.92
C ILE A 74 2.44 20.47 -9.32
N GLU A 75 1.67 21.18 -10.15
CA GLU A 75 1.39 20.78 -11.53
C GLU A 75 2.68 20.69 -12.36
N MET A 76 3.54 21.72 -12.29
CA MET A 76 4.83 21.71 -12.96
C MET A 76 5.74 20.56 -12.49
N ALA A 77 5.72 20.23 -11.20
CA ALA A 77 6.49 19.08 -10.69
C ALA A 77 5.95 17.74 -11.19
N LEU A 78 4.62 17.60 -11.32
CA LEU A 78 3.98 16.41 -11.86
C LEU A 78 4.26 16.22 -13.37
N GLU A 79 4.32 17.30 -14.13
CA GLU A 79 4.63 17.29 -15.57
C GLU A 79 6.10 16.94 -15.85
N ASN A 80 7.02 17.42 -15.02
CA ASN A 80 8.46 17.18 -15.16
C ASN A 80 8.92 15.81 -14.61
N ARG A 81 8.00 14.90 -14.31
CA ARG A 81 8.34 13.57 -13.79
C ARG A 81 9.12 12.78 -14.86
N ASN A 82 10.26 12.23 -14.47
CA ASN A 82 11.04 11.39 -15.37
C ASN A 82 10.57 9.93 -15.29
N SER A 83 9.64 9.55 -16.16
CA SER A 83 9.03 8.21 -16.19
C SER A 83 10.00 7.06 -16.48
N SER A 84 11.22 7.36 -16.93
CA SER A 84 12.25 6.36 -17.23
C SER A 84 12.96 5.78 -16.00
N ALA A 85 12.75 6.37 -14.82
CA ALA A 85 13.39 5.96 -13.56
C ALA A 85 12.51 5.06 -12.66
N ASP A 86 11.23 4.87 -13.01
CA ASP A 86 10.30 4.16 -12.13
C ASP A 86 10.39 2.64 -12.32
N ARG A 87 10.68 1.91 -11.24
CA ARG A 87 10.60 0.43 -11.18
C ARG A 87 9.14 -0.07 -11.12
N MET A 88 8.21 0.70 -11.69
CA MET A 88 6.78 0.41 -11.64
C MET A 88 6.49 -0.81 -12.52
N ASN A 89 6.00 -1.89 -11.93
CA ASN A 89 5.69 -3.11 -12.67
C ASN A 89 4.40 -2.94 -13.50
N VAL A 90 3.26 -2.65 -12.85
CA VAL A 90 1.95 -2.53 -13.54
C VAL A 90 1.06 -1.41 -12.99
N GLY A 91 1.14 -1.10 -11.69
CA GLY A 91 0.42 0.05 -11.10
C GLY A 91 -1.11 -0.03 -11.16
N ARG A 92 -1.71 -1.24 -11.14
CA ARG A 92 -3.18 -1.42 -11.21
C ARG A 92 -3.77 -1.87 -9.87
N PRO A 93 -4.80 -1.18 -9.35
CA PRO A 93 -5.51 -1.59 -8.14
C PRO A 93 -6.33 -2.88 -8.36
N GLY A 94 -6.68 -3.56 -7.26
CA GLY A 94 -7.66 -4.65 -7.28
C GLY A 94 -7.13 -6.06 -7.63
N ARG A 95 -5.83 -6.23 -7.86
CA ARG A 95 -5.24 -7.56 -8.15
C ARG A 95 -5.39 -8.58 -7.02
N GLY A 96 -5.53 -8.12 -5.77
CA GLY A 96 -5.81 -8.99 -4.63
C GLY A 96 -7.12 -9.80 -4.77
N ARG A 97 -8.04 -9.40 -5.66
CA ARG A 97 -9.25 -10.19 -5.97
C ARG A 97 -8.94 -11.56 -6.56
N MET A 98 -7.78 -11.71 -7.20
CA MET A 98 -7.34 -12.96 -7.84
C MET A 98 -6.79 -13.99 -6.86
N LEU A 99 -6.51 -13.61 -5.61
CA LEU A 99 -6.08 -14.55 -4.58
C LEU A 99 -7.13 -15.64 -4.35
N SER A 100 -6.68 -16.85 -4.02
CA SER A 100 -7.57 -17.95 -3.61
C SER A 100 -8.41 -17.56 -2.38
N ASP A 101 -9.54 -18.23 -2.21
CA ASP A 101 -10.43 -17.96 -1.07
C ASP A 101 -9.79 -18.37 0.25
N GLU A 102 -8.94 -19.41 0.27
CA GLU A 102 -8.14 -19.81 1.42
C GLU A 102 -7.16 -18.72 1.83
N ASN A 103 -6.44 -18.14 0.87
CA ASN A 103 -5.51 -17.05 1.12
C ASN A 103 -6.24 -15.79 1.63
N LYS A 104 -7.39 -15.44 1.05
CA LYS A 104 -8.24 -14.35 1.57
C LYS A 104 -8.72 -14.63 2.99
N ALA A 105 -9.15 -15.86 3.29
CA ALA A 105 -9.58 -16.24 4.63
C ALA A 105 -8.45 -16.13 5.66
N LEU A 106 -7.24 -16.55 5.29
CA LEU A 106 -6.07 -16.44 6.16
C LEU A 106 -5.67 -14.99 6.44
N ILE A 107 -5.72 -14.11 5.43
CA ILE A 107 -5.53 -12.66 5.63
C ILE A 107 -6.55 -12.10 6.64
N ARG A 108 -7.83 -12.43 6.48
CA ARG A 108 -8.89 -12.02 7.44
C ARG A 108 -8.64 -12.56 8.84
N GLN A 109 -8.15 -13.80 8.96
CA GLN A 109 -7.78 -14.37 10.24
C GLN A 109 -6.68 -13.55 10.93
N TYR A 110 -5.63 -13.13 10.22
CA TYR A 110 -4.61 -12.26 10.78
C TYR A 110 -5.18 -10.90 11.23
N CYS A 111 -6.05 -10.29 10.44
CA CYS A 111 -6.72 -9.03 10.78
C CYS A 111 -7.62 -9.17 12.04
N SER A 112 -8.24 -10.34 12.25
CA SER A 112 -9.14 -10.58 13.39
C SER A 112 -8.48 -10.44 14.76
N ALA A 113 -7.14 -10.51 14.84
CA ALA A 113 -6.38 -10.23 16.06
C ALA A 113 -6.47 -8.76 16.50
N TYR A 114 -6.94 -7.85 15.62
CA TYR A 114 -7.00 -6.41 15.83
C TYR A 114 -8.42 -5.87 15.67
N PRO A 115 -9.37 -6.21 16.56
CA PRO A 115 -10.81 -5.96 16.36
C PRO A 115 -11.22 -4.47 16.32
N ARG A 116 -10.33 -3.56 16.71
CA ARG A 116 -10.57 -2.11 16.70
C ARG A 116 -10.02 -1.40 15.46
N ILE A 117 -9.32 -2.13 14.59
CA ILE A 117 -8.64 -1.57 13.43
C ILE A 117 -9.51 -1.79 12.19
N ASP A 118 -9.74 -0.72 11.45
CA ASP A 118 -10.37 -0.76 10.13
C ASP A 118 -9.32 -1.09 9.07
N PHE A 119 -9.47 -2.23 8.41
CA PHE A 119 -8.59 -2.70 7.35
C PHE A 119 -9.11 -2.42 5.93
N SER A 120 -10.29 -1.79 5.79
CA SER A 120 -10.85 -1.45 4.47
C SER A 120 -9.91 -0.53 3.66
N ARG A 121 -9.11 0.31 4.34
CA ARG A 121 -8.09 1.18 3.73
C ARG A 121 -6.99 0.43 2.98
N ILE A 122 -6.73 -0.82 3.36
CA ILE A 122 -5.78 -1.70 2.66
C ILE A 122 -6.51 -2.78 1.83
N GLY A 123 -7.82 -2.65 1.66
CA GLY A 123 -8.65 -3.50 0.81
C GLY A 123 -9.02 -4.85 1.42
N VAL A 124 -9.09 -4.95 2.75
CA VAL A 124 -9.59 -6.14 3.44
C VAL A 124 -10.96 -5.81 4.05
N ASP A 125 -12.00 -6.44 3.49
CA ASP A 125 -13.39 -6.41 3.96
C ASP A 125 -13.73 -7.68 4.76
#